data_AF-A0A0E9XF36-F1
#
_entry.id   AF-A0A0E9XF36-F1
#
_cell.length_a   1.000
_cell.length_b   1.000
_cell.length_c   1.000
_cell.angle_alpha   90.00
_cell.angle_beta   90.00
_cell.angle_gamma   90.00
#
_symmetry.space_group_name_H-M   'P 1'
#
loop_
_entity.id
_entity.type
_entity.pdbx_description
1 polymer ?
#
loop_
_entity_poly.entity_id
_entity_poly.type
_entity_poly.pdbx_seq_one_letter_code
_entity_poly.pdbx_strand_id
1 'polypeptide(L)'
;MMSAVKKYQKGMTDKLDFLDGDQGKGKNETRTTKAAMNKKGPNAKRKFKDQKFGFGGKKRGSKWNTKESHNDMSGFKAKVAHGKGGKKFGKGGKQKPNKRPGKDTRRKMKSRS
;
A
#
# COMPACT_ATOMS: atom_id res chain seq x y z
N MET A 1 -18.06 -25.25 43.04
CA MET A 1 -18.58 -24.54 41.84
C MET A 1 -19.91 -25.09 41.33
N MET A 2 -20.06 -26.41 41.07
CA MET A 2 -21.30 -27.00 40.54
C MET A 2 -22.56 -26.80 41.41
N SER A 3 -22.41 -26.76 42.73
CA SER A 3 -23.53 -26.47 43.64
C SER A 3 -24.05 -25.04 43.51
N ALA A 4 -23.16 -24.05 43.32
CA ALA A 4 -23.53 -22.65 43.17
C ALA A 4 -24.18 -22.36 41.81
N VAL A 5 -23.66 -22.96 40.73
CA VAL A 5 -24.28 -22.88 39.39
C VAL A 5 -25.68 -23.48 39.39
N LYS A 6 -25.87 -24.64 40.05
CA LYS A 6 -27.19 -25.27 40.19
C LYS A 6 -28.18 -24.41 40.99
N LYS A 7 -27.71 -23.65 41.99
CA LYS A 7 -28.57 -22.74 42.77
C LYS A 7 -28.99 -21.51 41.96
N TYR A 8 -28.07 -20.95 41.16
CA TYR A 8 -28.37 -19.85 40.23
C TYR A 8 -29.36 -20.30 39.14
N GLN A 9 -29.15 -21.45 38.52
CA GLN A 9 -30.08 -22.00 37.52
C GLN A 9 -31.48 -22.29 38.09
N LYS A 10 -31.57 -22.60 39.39
CA LYS A 10 -32.84 -22.81 40.09
C LYS A 10 -33.48 -21.54 40.63
N GLY A 11 -32.89 -20.36 40.37
CA GLY A 11 -33.42 -19.07 40.85
C GLY A 11 -33.35 -18.90 42.37
N MET A 12 -32.58 -19.73 43.08
CA MET A 12 -32.45 -19.62 44.54
C MET A 12 -31.51 -18.49 44.96
N THR A 13 -30.65 -18.02 44.04
CA THR A 13 -29.69 -16.95 44.26
C THR A 13 -29.50 -16.18 42.95
N ASP A 14 -29.78 -14.88 42.93
CA ASP A 14 -29.57 -14.03 41.74
C ASP A 14 -28.14 -13.48 41.64
N LYS A 15 -27.33 -13.65 42.68
CA LYS A 15 -25.96 -13.15 42.72
C LYS A 15 -25.01 -14.13 42.04
N LEU A 16 -24.17 -13.62 41.15
CA LEU A 16 -23.16 -14.38 40.40
C LEU A 16 -21.90 -14.66 41.24
N ASP A 17 -22.05 -14.94 42.54
CA ASP A 17 -20.94 -15.13 43.50
C ASP A 17 -20.06 -16.36 43.16
N PHE A 18 -20.48 -17.22 42.24
CA PHE A 18 -19.63 -18.30 41.72
C PHE A 18 -18.56 -17.82 40.74
N LEU A 19 -18.72 -16.64 40.12
CA LEU A 19 -17.69 -16.04 39.26
C LEU A 19 -16.56 -15.43 40.10
N ASP A 20 -16.87 -14.91 41.28
CA ASP A 20 -15.88 -14.33 42.20
C ASP A 20 -15.20 -15.38 43.11
N GLY A 21 -15.68 -16.63 43.06
CA GLY A 21 -15.20 -17.74 43.88
C GLY A 21 -13.93 -18.43 43.36
N ASP A 22 -12.82 -17.69 43.28
CA ASP A 22 -11.42 -18.11 43.55
C ASP A 22 -10.42 -16.95 43.31
N GLN A 23 -10.77 -15.70 43.65
CA GLN A 23 -9.76 -14.65 43.82
C GLN A 23 -9.25 -14.69 45.27
N GLY A 24 -8.50 -15.76 45.54
CA GLY A 24 -7.70 -15.89 46.75
C GLY A 24 -6.79 -14.68 46.92
N LYS A 25 -6.94 -14.04 48.08
CA LYS A 25 -6.03 -13.06 48.66
C LYS A 25 -4.57 -13.49 48.47
N GLY A 26 -3.84 -12.81 47.59
CA GLY A 26 -2.41 -13.04 47.35
C GLY A 26 -1.63 -11.74 47.46
N LYS A 27 -1.03 -11.51 48.63
CA LYS A 27 0.01 -10.51 48.85
C LYS A 27 1.25 -10.89 48.03
N ASN A 28 1.89 -9.87 47.45
CA ASN A 28 3.30 -9.74 47.08
C ASN A 28 3.93 -10.66 46.01
N GLU A 29 4.74 -9.97 45.20
CA GLU A 29 5.99 -10.39 44.58
C GLU A 29 5.98 -11.23 43.28
N THR A 30 6.41 -10.53 42.22
CA THR A 30 7.34 -10.96 41.17
C THR A 30 7.16 -12.36 40.60
N ARG A 31 6.65 -12.43 39.36
CA ARG A 31 7.13 -13.36 38.33
C ARG A 31 6.69 -12.91 36.94
N THR A 32 7.69 -12.47 36.19
CA THR A 32 7.72 -12.40 34.73
C THR A 32 7.16 -13.68 34.10
N THR A 33 5.98 -13.61 33.51
CA THR A 33 5.47 -14.68 32.64
C THR A 33 4.73 -14.07 31.44
N LYS A 34 5.42 -14.01 30.31
CA LYS A 34 4.92 -14.39 28.96
C LYS A 34 3.44 -14.10 28.60
N ALA A 35 2.89 -12.96 29.02
CA ALA A 35 1.49 -12.60 28.80
C ALA A 35 1.31 -11.24 28.10
N ALA A 36 2.34 -10.74 27.42
CA ALA A 36 2.22 -9.54 26.61
C ALA A 36 2.12 -9.93 25.12
N MET A 37 0.88 -9.95 24.67
CA MET A 37 0.48 -9.71 23.29
C MET A 37 0.64 -10.90 22.33
N ASN A 38 -0.35 -11.79 22.38
CA ASN A 38 -1.07 -12.09 21.14
C ASN A 38 -1.44 -10.75 20.48
N LYS A 39 -0.54 -10.16 19.69
CA LYS A 39 -0.83 -9.05 18.80
C LYS A 39 -1.75 -9.61 17.73
N LYS A 40 -3.05 -9.78 18.05
CA LYS A 40 -4.15 -10.00 17.10
C LYS A 40 -4.39 -8.72 16.27
N GLY A 41 -3.31 -8.07 15.85
CA GLY A 41 -3.32 -6.99 14.87
C GLY A 41 -3.07 -7.57 13.47
N PRO A 42 -3.28 -6.76 12.43
CA PRO A 42 -2.92 -7.14 11.07
C PRO A 42 -1.47 -7.65 11.01
N ASN A 43 -1.28 -8.85 10.44
CA ASN A 43 0.04 -9.40 10.08
C ASN A 43 0.87 -8.32 9.37
N ALA A 44 2.19 -8.26 9.59
CA ALA A 44 3.08 -7.32 8.90
C ALA A 44 2.88 -7.30 7.37
N LYS A 45 2.65 -8.47 6.76
CA LYS A 45 2.29 -8.58 5.33
C LYS A 45 0.98 -7.85 4.99
N ARG A 46 -0.01 -7.92 5.87
CA ARG A 46 -1.30 -7.23 5.71
C ARG A 46 -1.13 -5.72 5.91
N LYS A 47 -0.36 -5.27 6.90
CA LYS A 47 -0.02 -3.84 7.08
C LYS A 47 0.63 -3.24 5.84
N PHE A 48 1.63 -3.92 5.27
CA PHE A 48 2.28 -3.46 4.04
C PHE A 48 1.31 -3.38 2.86
N LYS A 49 0.45 -4.41 2.70
CA LYS A 49 -0.56 -4.40 1.63
C LYS A 49 -1.61 -3.32 1.86
N ASP A 50 -2.03 -3.08 3.10
CA ASP A 50 -3.00 -2.04 3.45
C ASP A 50 -2.42 -0.63 3.21
N GLN A 51 -1.14 -0.42 3.53
CA GLN A 51 -0.43 0.82 3.20
C GLN A 51 -0.26 1.03 1.70
N LYS A 52 0.04 -0.05 0.95
CA LYS A 52 0.35 0.03 -0.48
C LYS A 52 -0.89 0.09 -1.37
N PHE A 53 -1.96 -0.60 -1.00
CA PHE A 53 -3.15 -0.79 -1.82
C PHE A 53 -4.45 -0.27 -1.16
N GLY A 54 -4.36 0.33 0.03
CA GLY A 54 -5.52 0.75 0.81
C GLY A 54 -6.15 -0.40 1.61
N PHE A 55 -7.22 -0.09 2.33
CA PHE A 55 -7.90 -1.02 3.23
C PHE A 55 -8.30 -2.35 2.54
N GLY A 56 -7.85 -3.47 3.11
CA GLY A 56 -8.10 -4.81 2.58
C GLY A 56 -6.97 -5.35 1.70
N GLY A 57 -5.93 -4.55 1.41
CA GLY A 57 -4.68 -5.00 0.83
C GLY A 57 -4.81 -5.63 -0.58
N LYS A 58 -5.91 -5.33 -1.28
CA LYS A 58 -6.20 -5.83 -2.62
C LYS A 58 -5.74 -4.81 -3.65
N LYS A 59 -4.86 -5.23 -4.56
CA LYS A 59 -4.46 -4.44 -5.72
C LYS A 59 -5.61 -4.40 -6.75
N ARG A 60 -6.58 -3.52 -6.56
CA ARG A 60 -7.69 -3.23 -7.49
C ARG A 60 -7.63 -1.76 -7.89
N GLY A 61 -8.08 -1.44 -9.10
CA GLY A 61 -8.11 -0.05 -9.57
C GLY A 61 -6.74 0.63 -9.73
N SER A 62 -5.62 -0.08 -9.59
CA SER A 62 -4.28 0.53 -9.66
C SER A 62 -3.92 1.10 -11.04
N LYS A 63 -4.70 0.76 -12.07
CA LYS A 63 -4.58 1.30 -13.43
C LYS A 63 -5.66 2.33 -13.75
N TRP A 64 -6.56 2.62 -12.80
CA TRP A 64 -7.58 3.63 -13.00
C TRP A 64 -7.02 5.00 -12.69
N ASN A 65 -7.28 5.94 -13.59
CA ASN A 65 -6.91 7.33 -13.42
C ASN A 65 -7.77 7.91 -12.28
N THR A 66 -7.13 8.48 -11.26
CA THR A 66 -7.81 9.27 -10.24
C THR A 66 -7.86 10.73 -10.67
N LYS A 67 -8.77 11.53 -10.09
CA LYS A 67 -8.82 12.98 -10.33
C LYS A 67 -7.47 13.64 -10.05
N GLU A 68 -6.79 13.20 -8.99
CA GLU A 68 -5.43 13.68 -8.65
C GLU A 68 -4.40 13.31 -9.72
N SER A 69 -4.44 12.07 -10.25
CA SER A 69 -3.53 11.64 -11.33
C SER A 69 -3.79 12.36 -12.65
N HIS A 70 -5.03 12.77 -12.94
CA HIS A 70 -5.35 13.54 -14.15
C HIS A 70 -4.85 14.99 -14.03
N ASN A 71 -4.91 15.55 -12.82
CA ASN A 71 -4.52 16.94 -12.58
C ASN A 71 -3.02 17.11 -12.33
N ASP A 72 -2.30 16.03 -11.99
CA ASP A 72 -0.85 16.04 -11.85
C ASP A 72 -0.14 16.12 -13.20
N MET A 73 0.14 17.36 -13.61
CA MET A 73 0.92 17.68 -14.80
C MET A 73 2.40 17.97 -14.47
N SER A 74 2.88 17.64 -13.27
CA SER A 74 4.26 17.95 -12.83
C SER A 74 5.33 17.27 -13.70
N GLY A 75 5.06 16.06 -14.18
CA GLY A 75 5.91 15.33 -15.13
C GLY A 75 5.71 15.77 -16.59
N PHE A 76 4.67 16.55 -16.90
CA PHE A 76 4.34 16.95 -18.25
C PHE A 76 5.18 18.17 -18.68
N LYS A 77 6.26 17.91 -19.42
CA LYS A 77 7.06 18.96 -20.05
C LYS A 77 6.34 19.51 -21.29
N ALA A 78 5.42 20.43 -21.09
CA ALA A 78 4.65 21.08 -22.17
C ALA A 78 5.55 21.64 -23.29
N LYS A 79 6.74 22.15 -22.95
CA LYS A 79 7.73 22.67 -23.94
C LYS A 79 8.30 21.59 -24.87
N VAL A 80 8.36 20.33 -24.42
CA VAL A 80 8.85 19.18 -25.20
C VAL A 80 7.69 18.50 -25.91
N ALA A 81 6.56 18.30 -25.21
CA ALA A 81 5.39 17.61 -25.74
C ALA A 81 4.61 18.46 -26.77
N HIS A 82 4.52 19.76 -26.53
CA HIS A 82 4.04 20.73 -27.50
C HIS A 82 5.25 21.58 -27.89
N GLY A 83 5.99 21.17 -28.92
CA GLY A 83 7.14 21.89 -29.49
C GLY A 83 6.78 23.25 -30.11
N LYS A 84 5.87 24.01 -29.51
CA LYS A 84 5.50 25.39 -29.81
C LYS A 84 6.13 26.30 -28.76
N GLY A 85 7.46 26.37 -28.79
CA GLY A 85 8.24 27.25 -27.94
C GLY A 85 9.51 27.69 -28.66
N GLY A 86 9.42 28.82 -29.37
CA GLY A 86 10.59 29.58 -29.81
C GLY A 86 11.04 29.32 -31.25
N LYS A 87 10.52 30.12 -32.18
CA LYS A 87 11.30 30.48 -33.37
C LYS A 87 12.63 31.09 -32.87
N LYS A 88 13.73 30.63 -33.48
CA LYS A 88 15.09 31.19 -33.45
C LYS A 88 15.86 30.96 -32.15
N PHE A 89 16.83 30.05 -32.16
CA PHE A 89 18.23 30.31 -31.77
C PHE A 89 19.10 29.20 -32.39
N GLY A 90 20.12 29.61 -33.14
CA GLY A 90 21.11 28.71 -33.76
C GLY A 90 21.00 28.58 -35.28
N LYS A 91 21.87 29.31 -36.00
CA LYS A 91 22.25 29.00 -37.40
C LYS A 91 22.67 27.52 -37.47
N GLY A 92 21.78 26.63 -37.92
CA GLY A 92 22.05 25.19 -38.06
C GLY A 92 20.90 24.25 -37.67
N GLY A 93 19.86 24.73 -36.98
CA GLY A 93 18.81 23.88 -36.41
C GLY A 93 17.63 23.54 -37.34
N LYS A 94 17.86 23.02 -38.56
CA LYS A 94 16.84 22.18 -39.20
C LYS A 94 17.18 20.75 -38.84
N GLN A 95 16.66 20.24 -37.72
CA GLN A 95 16.59 18.78 -37.55
C GLN A 95 15.77 18.25 -38.72
N LYS A 96 16.47 17.73 -39.73
CA LYS A 96 15.83 17.03 -40.83
C LYS A 96 15.00 15.93 -40.16
N PRO A 97 13.71 15.76 -40.51
CA PRO A 97 12.95 14.61 -40.03
C PRO A 97 13.79 13.34 -40.28
N ASN A 98 13.66 12.33 -39.42
CA ASN A 98 14.30 11.00 -39.56
C ASN A 98 13.86 10.31 -40.87
N LYS A 99 14.25 10.89 -42.00
CA LYS A 99 14.02 10.40 -43.34
C LYS A 99 15.10 9.38 -43.60
N ARG A 100 14.68 8.17 -43.91
CA ARG A 100 15.58 7.08 -44.29
C ARG A 100 16.50 7.57 -45.42
N PRO A 101 17.81 7.30 -45.35
CA PRO A 101 18.72 7.61 -46.44
C PRO A 101 18.21 7.03 -47.75
N GLY A 102 18.39 7.78 -48.84
CA GLY A 102 18.04 7.38 -50.20
C GLY A 102 18.72 6.08 -50.64
N LYS A 103 18.24 5.49 -51.75
CA LYS A 103 18.69 4.18 -52.24
C LYS A 103 20.21 4.11 -52.44
N ASP A 104 20.80 5.12 -53.06
CA ASP A 104 22.24 5.14 -53.35
C ASP A 104 23.09 5.32 -52.08
N THR A 105 22.66 6.19 -51.16
CA THR A 105 23.31 6.35 -49.85
C THR A 105 23.25 5.05 -49.02
N ARG A 106 22.15 4.30 -49.11
CA ARG A 106 22.02 3.00 -48.45
C ARG A 106 22.95 1.94 -49.05
N ARG A 107 23.09 1.92 -50.38
CA ARG A 107 24.03 1.05 -51.09
C ARG A 107 25.47 1.31 -50.68
N LYS A 108 25.87 2.58 -50.55
CA LYS A 108 27.20 3.00 -50.11
C LYS A 108 27.49 2.67 -48.64
N MET A 109 26.49 2.75 -47.75
CA MET A 109 26.67 2.38 -46.34
C MET A 109 26.82 0.87 -46.16
N LYS A 110 26.14 0.06 -46.99
CA LYS A 110 26.23 -1.41 -46.93
C LYS A 110 27.62 -1.96 -47.26
N SER A 111 28.42 -1.24 -48.06
CA SER A 111 29.79 -1.66 -48.39
C SER A 111 30.84 -1.18 -47.37
N ARG A 112 30.43 -0.49 -46.30
CA ARG A 112 31.32 0.01 -45.23
C ARG A 112 31.24 -0.82 -43.95
N SER A 113 30.43 -1.87 -43.93
CA SER A 113 30.33 -2.87 -42.86
C SER A 113 31.17 -4.09 -43.20
#